data_AF-A0A417WXZ2-F1
#
_entry.id   AF-A0A417WXZ2-F1
#
_cell.length_a   1.000
_cell.length_b   1.000
_cell.length_c   1.000
_cell.angle_alpha   90.00
_cell.angle_beta   90.00
_cell.angle_gamma   90.00
#
_symmetry.space_group_name_H-M   'P 1'
#
loop_
_entity.id
_entity.type
_entity.pdbx_description
1 polymer ?
#
loop_
_entity_poly.entity_id
_entity_poly.type
_entity_poly.pdbx_seq_one_letter_code
_entity_poly.pdbx_strand_id
1 'polypeptide(L)'
;MIDVIEGKTHSVDVFDLEDYQKFIHCQTIDIVSRTIGDREYEIICDDEGLSKRPALVSAVNNDGQPMLVGNLIVMGNSGGDEDMHEISFDEIQHLKKHFMHVVTKGSGPIHHYTLLCDVEFI
;
A
#
# COMPACT_ATOMS: atom_id res chain seq x y z
N MET A 1 6.06 4.07 0.87
CA MET A 1 4.73 4.56 0.46
C MET A 1 4.42 4.14 -0.97
N ILE A 2 3.22 3.61 -1.18
CA ILE A 2 2.58 3.40 -2.48
C ILE A 2 1.56 4.54 -2.63
N ASP A 3 1.85 5.46 -3.55
CA ASP A 3 1.04 6.65 -3.80
C ASP A 3 0.25 6.45 -5.10
N VAL A 4 -1.02 6.05 -4.95
CA VAL A 4 -1.89 5.77 -6.10
C VAL A 4 -2.50 7.03 -6.71
N ILE A 5 -2.45 8.15 -5.99
CA ILE A 5 -2.92 9.46 -6.48
C ILE A 5 -1.92 10.02 -7.48
N GLU A 6 -0.63 10.00 -7.13
CA GLU A 6 0.47 10.47 -7.99
C GLU A 6 1.07 9.34 -8.86
N GLY A 7 0.66 8.09 -8.65
CA GLY A 7 1.09 6.94 -9.45
C GLY A 7 2.54 6.51 -9.21
N LYS A 8 3.10 6.72 -8.02
CA LYS A 8 4.52 6.50 -7.71
C LYS A 8 4.72 5.72 -6.41
N THR A 9 5.92 5.16 -6.23
CA THR A 9 6.36 4.58 -4.96
C THR A 9 7.59 5.32 -4.44
N HIS A 10 7.61 5.68 -3.17
CA HIS A 10 8.73 6.41 -2.56
C HIS A 10 8.79 6.19 -1.04
N SER A 11 9.95 6.45 -0.44
CA SER A 11 10.12 6.46 1.01
C SER A 11 9.51 7.73 1.60
N VAL A 12 8.98 7.62 2.81
CA VAL A 12 8.43 8.74 3.58
C VAL A 12 8.93 8.61 5.01
N ASP A 13 9.25 9.73 5.63
CA ASP A 13 9.54 9.80 7.07
C ASP A 13 8.24 10.18 7.78
N VAL A 14 7.90 9.42 8.82
CA VAL A 14 6.68 9.62 9.61
C VAL A 14 7.06 9.78 11.07
N PHE A 15 6.63 10.87 11.70
CA PHE A 15 6.99 11.20 13.07
C PHE A 15 5.80 11.07 14.04
N ASP A 16 4.57 11.22 13.55
CA ASP A 16 3.36 11.15 14.34
C ASP A 16 2.14 10.64 13.54
N LEU A 17 0.98 10.62 14.20
CA LEU A 17 -0.28 10.19 13.59
C LEU A 17 -0.75 11.13 12.47
N GLU A 18 -0.47 12.43 12.57
CA GLU A 18 -0.92 13.42 11.59
C GLU A 18 -0.19 13.22 10.25
N ASP A 19 1.08 12.85 10.30
CA ASP A 19 1.85 12.46 9.11
C ASP A 19 1.22 11.26 8.39
N TYR A 20 0.88 10.18 9.12
CA TYR A 20 0.20 9.01 8.52
C TYR A 20 -1.11 9.43 7.84
N GLN A 21 -1.97 10.16 8.56
CA GLN A 21 -3.25 10.66 8.04
C GLN A 21 -3.08 11.54 6.80
N LYS A 22 -2.05 12.38 6.78
CA LYS A 22 -1.72 13.27 5.65
C LYS A 22 -1.23 12.51 4.43
N PHE A 23 -0.32 11.54 4.59
CA PHE A 23 0.19 10.74 3.47
C PHE A 23 -0.87 9.80 2.89
N ILE A 24 -1.70 9.21 3.76
CA ILE A 24 -2.75 8.27 3.35
C ILE A 24 -4.01 9.00 2.85
N HIS A 25 -4.20 10.27 3.24
CA HIS A 25 -5.39 11.08 2.99
C HIS A 25 -6.65 10.56 3.69
N CYS A 26 -6.52 10.23 4.98
CA CYS A 26 -7.61 9.69 5.81
C CYS A 26 -7.75 10.42 7.16
N GLN A 27 -8.86 10.14 7.86
CA GLN A 27 -9.07 10.58 9.24
C GLN A 27 -8.65 9.49 10.24
N THR A 28 -8.91 8.23 9.90
CA THR A 28 -8.52 7.07 10.70
C THR A 28 -7.63 6.16 9.86
N ILE A 29 -6.59 5.63 10.51
CA ILE A 29 -5.72 4.62 9.93
C ILE A 29 -6.02 3.27 10.57
N ASP A 30 -5.78 2.21 9.81
CA ASP A 30 -5.68 0.85 10.30
C ASP A 30 -4.30 0.28 9.95
N ILE A 31 -3.84 -0.69 10.74
CA ILE A 31 -2.58 -1.42 10.52
C ILE A 31 -2.96 -2.88 10.27
N VAL A 32 -2.70 -3.35 9.05
CA VAL A 32 -3.06 -4.70 8.64
C VAL A 32 -1.81 -5.49 8.26
N SER A 33 -1.74 -6.73 8.73
CA SER A 33 -0.69 -7.66 8.31
C SER A 33 -1.13 -8.40 7.04
N ARG A 34 -0.24 -8.48 6.06
CA ARG A 34 -0.47 -9.18 4.78
C ARG A 34 0.75 -9.95 4.35
N THR A 35 0.52 -11.08 3.69
CA THR A 35 1.56 -11.78 2.95
C THR A 35 1.66 -11.15 1.56
N ILE A 36 2.86 -10.82 1.12
CA ILE A 36 3.17 -10.37 -0.24
C ILE A 36 4.17 -11.37 -0.79
N GLY A 37 3.78 -12.15 -1.80
CA GLY A 37 4.59 -13.27 -2.28
C GLY A 37 4.84 -14.30 -1.18
N ASP A 38 6.09 -14.38 -0.69
CA ASP A 38 6.54 -15.31 0.35
C ASP A 38 6.94 -14.62 1.68
N ARG A 39 6.59 -13.35 1.86
CA ARG A 39 6.96 -12.57 3.05
C ARG A 39 5.77 -11.81 3.64
N GLU A 40 5.73 -11.72 4.96
CA GLU A 40 4.73 -10.93 5.68
C GLU A 40 5.20 -9.48 5.85
N TYR A 41 4.24 -8.55 5.82
CA TYR A 41 4.45 -7.12 5.99
C TYR A 41 3.31 -6.51 6.79
N GLU A 42 3.60 -5.44 7.53
CA GLU A 42 2.59 -4.55 8.08
C GLU A 42 2.30 -3.42 7.09
N ILE A 43 1.03 -3.14 6.88
CA ILE A 43 0.57 -2.11 5.95
C ILE A 43 -0.36 -1.16 6.70
N ILE A 44 -0.02 0.12 6.66
CA ILE A 44 -0.82 1.20 7.21
C ILE A 44 -1.70 1.74 6.09
N CYS A 45 -3.01 1.73 6.31
CA CYS A 45 -4.01 2.08 5.31
C CYS A 45 -5.17 2.89 5.89
N ASP A 46 -6.03 3.39 5.00
CA ASP A 46 -7.26 4.09 5.35
C ASP A 46 -8.34 3.08 5.79
N ASP A 47 -8.71 3.11 7.08
CA ASP A 47 -9.76 2.26 7.66
C ASP A 47 -11.13 2.49 6.97
N GLU A 48 -11.34 3.71 6.46
CA GLU A 48 -12.58 4.12 5.81
C GLU A 48 -12.51 4.05 4.28
N GLY A 49 -11.41 3.55 3.70
CA GLY A 49 -11.08 3.69 2.29
C GLY A 49 -12.15 3.13 1.34
N LEU A 50 -12.80 2.03 1.72
CA LEU A 50 -13.87 1.40 0.93
C LEU A 50 -15.19 2.20 0.94
N SER A 51 -15.37 3.08 1.93
CA SER A 51 -16.56 3.94 2.04
C SER A 51 -16.44 5.20 1.17
N LYS A 52 -15.23 5.53 0.69
CA LYS A 52 -14.95 6.70 -0.16
C LYS A 52 -15.11 6.33 -1.64
N ARG A 53 -15.60 7.27 -2.46
CA ARG A 53 -15.78 7.08 -3.91
C ARG A 53 -15.09 8.18 -4.73
N PRO A 54 -14.39 7.83 -5.82
CA PRO A 54 -14.05 6.46 -6.25
C PRO A 54 -12.97 5.85 -5.34
N ALA A 55 -13.09 4.55 -5.03
CA ALA A 55 -12.03 3.83 -4.33
C ALA A 55 -10.91 3.51 -5.33
N LEU A 56 -9.70 3.99 -5.06
CA LEU A 56 -8.53 3.71 -5.88
C LEU A 56 -7.86 2.44 -5.36
N VAL A 57 -7.91 1.35 -6.13
CA VAL A 57 -7.25 0.09 -5.74
C VAL A 57 -5.74 0.29 -5.67
N SER A 58 -5.12 -0.15 -4.58
CA SER A 58 -3.68 -0.06 -4.35
C SER A 58 -3.01 -1.41 -4.18
N ALA A 59 -3.76 -2.43 -3.75
CA ALA A 59 -3.28 -3.81 -3.66
C ALA A 59 -4.32 -4.80 -4.21
N VAL A 60 -3.83 -5.88 -4.83
CA VAL A 60 -4.64 -7.00 -5.33
C VAL A 60 -4.02 -8.35 -4.96
N ASN A 61 -4.86 -9.38 -4.83
CA ASN A 61 -4.41 -10.76 -4.66
C ASN A 61 -4.07 -11.43 -6.00
N ASN A 62 -3.70 -12.72 -5.97
CA ASN A 62 -3.33 -13.50 -7.16
C ASN A 62 -4.48 -13.66 -8.18
N ASP A 63 -5.74 -13.56 -7.73
CA ASP A 63 -6.93 -13.58 -8.59
C ASP A 63 -7.27 -12.20 -9.17
N GLY A 64 -6.47 -11.17 -8.87
CA GLY A 64 -6.72 -9.78 -9.26
C GLY A 64 -7.86 -9.10 -8.48
N GLN A 65 -8.30 -9.70 -7.37
CA GLN A 65 -9.32 -9.12 -6.50
C GLN A 65 -8.71 -8.00 -5.65
N PRO A 66 -9.39 -6.85 -5.50
CA PRO A 66 -8.93 -5.77 -4.64
C PRO A 66 -8.76 -6.21 -3.18
N MET A 67 -7.59 -5.91 -2.61
CA MET A 67 -7.23 -6.24 -1.23
C MET A 67 -7.15 -4.99 -0.36
N LEU A 68 -6.60 -3.90 -0.90
CA LEU A 68 -6.50 -2.60 -0.22
C LEU A 68 -6.74 -1.47 -1.23
N VAL A 69 -7.11 -0.31 -0.71
CA VAL A 69 -7.42 0.90 -1.48
C VAL A 69 -6.73 2.12 -0.88
N GLY A 70 -6.59 3.18 -1.68
CA GLY A 70 -5.95 4.43 -1.29
C GLY A 70 -4.43 4.32 -1.20
N ASN A 71 -3.79 5.40 -0.76
CA ASN A 71 -2.36 5.40 -0.52
C ASN A 71 -2.02 4.44 0.63
N LEU A 72 -0.90 3.72 0.50
CA LEU A 72 -0.46 2.75 1.50
C LEU A 72 0.94 3.10 2.00
N ILE A 73 1.21 2.83 3.27
CA ILE A 73 2.57 2.79 3.81
C ILE A 73 2.87 1.35 4.20
N VAL A 74 3.93 0.78 3.64
CA VAL A 74 4.38 -0.58 3.95
C VAL A 74 5.57 -0.47 4.87
N MET A 75 5.52 -1.21 5.98
CA MET A 75 6.55 -1.27 7.01
C MET A 75 7.29 -2.61 6.92
N GLY A 76 8.49 -2.67 7.49
CA GLY A 76 9.23 -3.93 7.60
C GLY A 76 8.49 -4.93 8.50
N ASN A 77 8.73 -6.23 8.28
CA ASN A 77 8.12 -7.24 9.13
C ASN A 77 8.66 -7.14 10.57
N SER A 78 7.77 -6.98 11.55
CA SER A 78 8.10 -6.98 12.98
C SER A 78 8.44 -8.35 13.53
N GLY A 79 8.15 -9.44 12.81
CA GLY A 79 8.36 -10.80 13.29
C GLY A 79 7.55 -11.13 14.54
N GLY A 80 6.46 -10.40 14.78
CA GLY A 80 5.66 -10.49 16.00
C GLY A 80 6.20 -9.66 17.17
N ASP A 81 7.20 -8.80 16.95
CA ASP A 81 7.53 -7.71 17.88
C ASP A 81 6.39 -6.68 17.89
N GLU A 82 6.17 -6.01 19.02
CA GLU A 82 5.14 -4.97 19.15
C GLU A 82 5.58 -3.64 18.51
N ASP A 83 6.86 -3.52 18.17
CA ASP A 83 7.44 -2.32 17.58
C ASP A 83 7.33 -2.33 16.05
N MET A 84 7.00 -1.17 15.47
CA MET A 84 7.04 -0.99 14.02
C MET A 84 8.50 -0.95 13.53
N HIS A 85 8.79 -1.73 12.49
CA HIS A 85 10.13 -1.78 11.91
C HIS A 85 10.25 -0.95 10.62
N GLU A 86 11.35 -0.22 10.51
CA GLU A 86 11.75 0.41 9.26
C GLU A 86 11.92 -0.68 8.19
N ILE A 87 11.41 -0.41 7.00
CA ILE A 87 11.56 -1.34 5.87
C ILE A 87 13.02 -1.40 5.41
N SER A 88 13.58 -2.60 5.39
CA SER A 88 14.96 -2.82 4.97
C SER A 88 15.13 -2.71 3.44
N PHE A 89 16.37 -2.50 2.99
CA PHE A 89 16.67 -2.49 1.55
C PHE A 89 16.30 -3.79 0.85
N ASP A 90 16.51 -4.95 1.50
CA ASP A 90 16.17 -6.27 0.94
C ASP A 90 14.66 -6.42 0.75
N GLU A 91 13.87 -5.97 1.73
CA GLU A 91 12.41 -5.92 1.62
C GLU A 91 11.93 -4.98 0.53
N ILE A 92 12.56 -3.81 0.36
CA ILE A 92 12.26 -2.91 -0.76
C ILE A 92 12.53 -3.61 -2.11
N GLN A 93 13.63 -4.35 -2.24
CA GLN A 93 13.92 -5.11 -3.47
C GLN A 93 12.93 -6.25 -3.69
N HIS A 94 12.45 -6.87 -2.61
CA HIS A 94 11.40 -7.88 -2.67
C HIS A 94 10.08 -7.28 -3.17
N LEU A 95 9.55 -6.24 -2.51
CA LEU A 95 8.31 -5.57 -2.89
C LEU A 95 8.32 -5.09 -4.35
N LYS A 96 9.47 -4.61 -4.84
CA LYS A 96 9.61 -4.17 -6.24
C LYS A 96 9.30 -5.24 -7.27
N LYS A 97 9.46 -6.52 -6.94
CA LYS A 97 9.10 -7.64 -7.82
C LYS A 97 7.59 -7.84 -7.94
N HIS A 98 6.84 -7.31 -6.98
CA HIS A 98 5.39 -7.43 -6.86
C HIS A 98 4.66 -6.13 -7.26
N PHE A 99 5.35 -5.12 -7.77
CA PHE A 99 4.71 -3.94 -8.33
C PHE A 99 4.30 -4.15 -9.78
N MET A 100 3.03 -3.87 -10.08
CA MET A 100 2.51 -3.80 -11.43
C MET A 100 2.16 -2.35 -11.79
N HIS A 101 2.73 -1.86 -12.90
CA HIS A 101 2.34 -0.59 -13.48
C HIS A 101 1.17 -0.80 -14.45
N VAL A 102 0.03 -0.21 -14.10
CA VAL A 102 -1.17 -0.26 -14.93
C VAL A 102 -1.37 1.09 -15.59
N VAL A 103 -1.57 1.07 -16.91
CA VAL A 103 -1.93 2.27 -17.68
C VAL A 103 -3.38 2.09 -18.12
N THR A 104 -4.28 2.91 -17.58
CA THR A 104 -5.68 2.89 -18.02
C THR A 104 -5.88 3.95 -19.10
N LYS A 105 -6.60 3.56 -20.16
CA LYS A 105 -6.97 4.44 -21.26
C LYS A 105 -8.50 4.46 -21.35
N GLY A 106 -9.11 5.40 -20.64
CA GLY A 106 -10.54 5.70 -20.75
C GLY A 106 -10.80 6.85 -21.74
N SER A 107 -12.00 7.44 -21.70
CA SER A 107 -12.37 8.65 -22.45
C SER A 107 -11.75 9.95 -21.88
N GLY A 108 -10.83 9.83 -20.92
CA GLY A 108 -10.17 10.93 -20.22
C GLY A 108 -8.64 10.84 -20.30
N PRO A 109 -7.90 11.53 -19.41
CA PRO A 109 -6.44 11.48 -19.35
C PRO A 109 -5.93 10.04 -19.18
N ILE A 110 -4.72 9.77 -19.67
CA ILE A 110 -4.03 8.52 -19.35
C ILE A 110 -3.65 8.59 -17.88
N HIS A 111 -4.07 7.60 -17.11
CA HIS A 111 -3.69 7.47 -15.71
C HIS A 111 -2.71 6.30 -15.55
N HIS A 112 -1.60 6.59 -14.88
CA HIS A 112 -0.60 5.62 -14.49
C HIS A 112 -0.85 5.24 -13.03
N TYR A 113 -1.03 3.95 -12.77
CA TYR A 113 -1.20 3.41 -11.43
C TYR A 113 -0.07 2.45 -11.13
N THR A 114 0.38 2.45 -9.89
CA THR A 114 1.22 1.38 -9.36
C THR A 114 0.38 0.58 -8.38
N LEU A 115 0.23 -0.72 -8.66
CA LEU A 115 -0.47 -1.68 -7.81
C LEU A 115 0.54 -2.59 -7.15
N LEU A 116 0.29 -2.93 -5.89
CA LEU A 116 0.95 -4.04 -5.21
C LEU A 116 0.18 -5.33 -5.50
N CYS A 117 0.87 -6.32 -6.07
CA CYS A 117 0.30 -7.62 -6.43
C CYS A 117 0.67 -8.70 -5.41
N ASP A 118 0.07 -9.87 -5.59
CA ASP A 118 0.34 -11.08 -4.81
C ASP A 118 0.10 -10.89 -3.30
N VAL A 119 -0.87 -10.03 -2.96
CA VAL A 119 -1.24 -9.69 -1.58
C VAL A 119 -2.29 -10.66 -1.07
N GLU A 120 -1.98 -11.37 0.00
CA GLU A 120 -2.85 -12.37 0.63
C GLU A 120 -3.07 -12.05 2.12
N PHE A 121 -4.16 -12.58 2.68
CA PHE A 121 -4.36 -12.61 4.13
C PHE A 121 -3.34 -13.57 4.77
N ILE A 122 -3.02 -13.34 6.06
CA ILE A 122 -2.24 -14.27 6.89
C ILE A 122 -3.13 -15.44 7.32
#